data_AF-A0A521YCV3-F1
#
_entry.id   AF-A0A521YCV3-F1
#
_cell.length_a   1.000
_cell.length_b   1.000
_cell.length_c   1.000
_cell.angle_alpha   90.00
_cell.angle_beta   90.00
_cell.angle_gamma   90.00
#
_symmetry.space_group_name_H-M   'P 1'
#
loop_
_entity.id
_entity.type
_entity.pdbx_description
1 polymer ?
#
loop_
_entity_poly.entity_id
_entity_poly.type
_entity_poly.pdbx_seq_one_letter_code
_entity_poly.pdbx_strand_id
1 'polypeptide(L)'
;MNIRKSSQSILGVTLLEIMLVLAIASLIIVMSVRYYQSANQNSQANTFVSQVGAITAALENLTQGTGSYNSVTADQLQALLPANTLTGTPWGGTASFQSTDTGYKLTVTTAKGTAGSPMGGTGLCGLISAKLLQDSHYTFTCSVVTYTANV
;
A
#
# COMPACT_ATOMS: atom_id res chain seq x y z
N MET A 1 73.46 2.81 -4.02
CA MET A 1 72.45 2.88 -5.09
C MET A 1 71.07 2.88 -4.43
N ASN A 2 70.45 4.05 -4.24
CA ASN A 2 69.22 4.22 -3.46
C ASN A 2 68.00 4.17 -4.38
N ILE A 3 67.26 3.05 -4.35
CA ILE A 3 66.00 2.90 -5.09
C ILE A 3 64.90 3.60 -4.29
N ARG A 4 64.54 4.82 -4.68
CA ARG A 4 63.34 5.50 -4.17
C ARG A 4 62.11 4.77 -4.72
N LYS A 5 61.51 3.88 -3.94
CA LYS A 5 60.27 3.18 -4.32
C LYS A 5 59.11 4.17 -4.40
N SER A 6 58.42 4.17 -5.54
CA SER A 6 57.33 5.08 -5.88
C SER A 6 56.10 4.86 -4.98
N SER A 7 55.84 5.80 -4.07
CA SER A 7 54.62 5.87 -3.26
C SER A 7 53.35 6.13 -4.08
N GLN A 8 53.47 6.52 -5.36
CA GLN A 8 52.32 6.85 -6.20
C GLN A 8 51.58 5.61 -6.73
N SER A 9 52.27 4.49 -6.92
CA SER A 9 51.62 3.24 -7.34
C SER A 9 50.71 2.68 -6.23
N ILE A 10 51.06 2.89 -4.95
CA ILE A 10 50.26 2.48 -3.80
C ILE A 10 48.98 3.34 -3.73
N LEU A 11 49.11 4.65 -3.95
CA LEU A 11 47.97 5.59 -3.98
C LEU A 11 46.96 5.28 -5.10
N GLY A 12 47.44 4.91 -6.29
CA GLY A 12 46.59 4.50 -7.41
C GLY A 12 45.82 3.20 -7.15
N VAL A 13 46.46 2.22 -6.49
CA VAL A 13 45.79 0.96 -6.10
C VAL A 13 44.75 1.21 -5.01
N THR A 14 45.04 2.03 -4.00
CA THR A 14 44.06 2.36 -2.94
C THR A 14 42.85 3.11 -3.46
N LEU A 15 43.00 3.95 -4.49
CA LEU A 15 41.88 4.67 -5.10
C LEU A 15 40.99 3.71 -5.91
N LEU A 16 41.59 2.77 -6.64
CA LEU A 16 40.86 1.71 -7.34
C LEU A 16 40.12 0.77 -6.39
N GLU A 17 40.75 0.42 -5.27
CA GLU A 17 40.17 -0.45 -4.25
C GLU A 17 38.94 0.19 -3.59
N ILE A 18 39.02 1.48 -3.23
CA ILE A 18 37.90 2.22 -2.66
C ILE A 18 36.76 2.38 -3.68
N MET A 19 37.07 2.64 -4.95
CA MET A 19 36.06 2.73 -6.01
C MET A 19 35.34 1.41 -6.25
N LEU A 20 36.07 0.29 -6.21
CA LEU A 20 35.47 -1.05 -6.33
C LEU A 20 34.59 -1.38 -5.12
N VAL A 21 35.03 -1.05 -3.91
CA VAL A 21 34.22 -1.25 -2.69
C VAL A 21 32.95 -0.38 -2.72
N LEU A 22 33.06 0.89 -3.13
CA LEU A 22 31.91 1.78 -3.29
C LEU A 22 30.94 1.28 -4.36
N ALA A 23 31.46 0.74 -5.47
CA ALA A 23 30.63 0.15 -6.52
C ALA A 23 29.82 -1.04 -5.98
N ILE A 24 30.47 -1.98 -5.30
CA ILE A 24 29.79 -3.14 -4.71
C ILE A 24 28.79 -2.72 -3.63
N ALA A 25 29.17 -1.79 -2.74
CA ALA A 25 28.27 -1.28 -1.71
C ALA A 25 27.01 -0.64 -2.30
N SER A 26 27.16 0.15 -3.37
CA SER A 26 26.02 0.79 -4.04
C SER A 26 25.04 -0.22 -4.64
N LEU A 27 25.54 -1.31 -5.24
CA LEU A 27 24.70 -2.37 -5.81
C LEU A 27 23.89 -3.08 -4.73
N ILE A 28 24.49 -3.35 -3.57
CA ILE A 28 23.81 -3.95 -2.42
C ILE A 28 22.67 -3.02 -1.95
N ILE A 29 22.95 -1.73 -1.77
CA ILE A 29 21.96 -0.75 -1.32
C ILE A 29 20.78 -0.66 -2.28
N VAL A 30 21.03 -0.61 -3.59
CA VAL A 30 19.96 -0.54 -4.61
C VAL A 30 19.04 -1.76 -4.53
N MET A 31 19.60 -2.97 -4.41
CA MET A 31 18.81 -4.19 -4.26
C MET A 31 18.03 -4.20 -2.94
N SER A 32 18.65 -3.77 -1.83
CA SER A 32 17.98 -3.66 -0.53
C SER A 32 16.81 -2.68 -0.56
N VAL A 33 16.96 -1.51 -1.20
CA VAL A 33 15.89 -0.52 -1.32
C VAL A 33 14.73 -1.07 -2.14
N ARG A 34 15.01 -1.73 -3.28
CA ARG A 34 13.96 -2.34 -4.11
C ARG A 34 13.21 -3.43 -3.35
N TYR A 35 13.92 -4.27 -2.61
CA TYR A 35 13.31 -5.31 -1.77
C TYR A 35 12.45 -4.69 -0.67
N TYR A 36 12.96 -3.70 0.05
CA TYR A 36 12.23 -3.00 1.11
C TYR A 36 10.95 -2.35 0.57
N GLN A 37 11.01 -1.69 -0.58
CA GLN A 37 9.83 -1.10 -1.22
C GLN A 37 8.78 -2.17 -1.57
N SER A 38 9.19 -3.32 -2.10
CA SER A 38 8.29 -4.42 -2.42
C SER A 38 7.65 -5.03 -1.16
N ALA A 39 8.44 -5.26 -0.11
CA ALA A 39 7.95 -5.81 1.16
C ALA A 39 6.96 -4.85 1.83
N ASN A 40 7.27 -3.55 1.82
CA ASN A 40 6.41 -2.51 2.37
C ASN A 40 5.08 -2.42 1.60
N GLN A 41 5.10 -2.46 0.26
CA GLN A 41 3.88 -2.50 -0.56
C GLN A 41 3.03 -3.74 -0.24
N ASN A 42 3.64 -4.92 -0.07
CA ASN A 42 2.89 -6.12 0.28
C ASN A 42 2.28 -6.05 1.69
N SER A 43 3.00 -5.48 2.66
CA SER A 43 2.47 -5.21 4.00
C SER A 43 1.26 -4.27 3.94
N GLN A 44 1.39 -3.14 3.24
CA GLN A 44 0.31 -2.17 3.04
C GLN A 44 -0.90 -2.77 2.34
N ALA A 45 -0.70 -3.60 1.31
CA ALA A 45 -1.78 -4.30 0.61
C ALA A 45 -2.53 -5.24 1.56
N ASN A 46 -1.82 -6.03 2.36
CA ASN A 46 -2.44 -6.94 3.31
C ASN A 46 -3.22 -6.19 4.40
N THR A 47 -2.65 -5.11 4.94
CA THR A 47 -3.36 -4.27 5.91
C THR A 47 -4.63 -3.68 5.31
N PHE A 48 -4.57 -3.16 4.09
CA PHE A 48 -5.73 -2.58 3.42
C PHE A 48 -6.82 -3.62 3.11
N VAL A 49 -6.44 -4.81 2.63
CA VAL A 49 -7.40 -5.91 2.40
C VAL A 49 -8.05 -6.33 3.73
N SER A 50 -7.29 -6.38 4.82
CA SER A 50 -7.85 -6.65 6.15
C SER A 50 -8.80 -5.55 6.62
N GLN A 51 -8.51 -4.28 6.33
CA GLN A 51 -9.40 -3.15 6.63
C GLN A 51 -10.70 -3.27 5.83
N VAL A 52 -10.63 -3.53 4.53
CA VAL A 52 -11.81 -3.75 3.67
C VAL A 52 -12.64 -4.92 4.18
N GLY A 53 -12.01 -6.05 4.54
CA GLY A 53 -12.72 -7.20 5.11
C GLY A 53 -13.42 -6.88 6.44
N ALA A 54 -12.78 -6.10 7.32
CA ALA A 54 -13.38 -5.64 8.56
C ALA A 54 -14.57 -4.69 8.31
N ILE A 55 -14.44 -3.77 7.35
CA ILE A 55 -15.50 -2.86 6.91
C ILE A 55 -16.71 -3.66 6.43
N THR A 56 -16.48 -4.63 5.54
CA THR A 56 -17.56 -5.49 5.03
C THR A 56 -18.22 -6.25 6.18
N ALA A 57 -17.46 -6.89 7.06
CA ALA A 57 -18.04 -7.63 8.19
C ALA A 57 -18.86 -6.75 9.15
N ALA A 58 -18.39 -5.54 9.44
CA ALA A 58 -19.11 -4.58 10.28
C ALA A 58 -20.39 -4.08 9.60
N LEU A 59 -20.33 -3.84 8.29
CA LEU A 59 -21.49 -3.43 7.49
C LEU A 59 -22.55 -4.54 7.46
N GLU A 60 -22.17 -5.77 7.15
CA GLU A 60 -23.06 -6.94 7.17
C GLU A 60 -23.71 -7.16 8.55
N ASN A 61 -22.99 -6.84 9.64
CA ASN A 61 -23.55 -6.93 10.98
C ASN A 61 -24.64 -5.87 11.23
N LEU A 62 -24.45 -4.65 10.73
CA LEU A 62 -25.42 -3.56 10.85
C LEU A 62 -26.65 -3.76 9.94
N THR A 63 -26.44 -4.32 8.75
CA THR A 63 -27.52 -4.50 7.76
C THR A 63 -28.33 -5.77 7.99
N GLN A 64 -27.79 -6.78 8.69
CA GLN A 64 -28.55 -7.99 9.06
C GLN A 64 -29.87 -7.69 9.80
N GLY A 65 -29.93 -6.63 10.60
CA GLY A 65 -31.14 -6.24 11.33
C GLY A 65 -32.14 -5.40 10.53
N THR A 66 -31.70 -4.76 9.44
CA THR A 66 -32.50 -3.77 8.70
C THR A 66 -32.79 -4.18 7.25
N GLY A 67 -32.04 -5.13 6.70
CA GLY A 67 -32.15 -5.59 5.31
C GLY A 67 -31.80 -4.53 4.27
N SER A 68 -31.21 -3.40 4.67
CA SER A 68 -30.88 -2.30 3.77
C SER A 68 -29.51 -1.69 4.09
N TYR A 69 -28.75 -1.41 3.04
CA TYR A 69 -27.43 -0.79 3.13
C TYR A 69 -27.48 0.75 3.16
N ASN A 70 -28.58 1.36 2.70
CA ASN A 70 -28.71 2.82 2.59
C ASN A 70 -28.78 3.57 3.92
N SER A 71 -29.21 2.90 4.98
CA SER A 71 -29.37 3.52 6.30
C SER A 71 -28.06 3.58 7.10
N VAL A 72 -26.99 2.93 6.62
CA VAL A 72 -25.71 2.87 7.32
C VAL A 72 -24.91 4.15 7.10
N THR A 73 -24.68 4.88 8.18
CA THR A 73 -23.82 6.07 8.19
C THR A 73 -22.37 5.71 8.50
N ALA A 74 -21.42 6.54 8.06
CA ALA A 74 -20.00 6.36 8.35
C ALA A 74 -19.72 6.36 9.87
N ASP A 75 -20.46 7.14 10.65
CA ASP A 75 -20.28 7.21 12.11
C ASP A 75 -20.69 5.92 12.81
N GLN A 76 -21.82 5.31 12.39
CA GLN A 76 -22.25 4.01 12.90
C GLN A 76 -21.25 2.91 12.58
N LEU A 77 -20.67 2.94 11.38
CA LEU A 77 -19.67 1.97 10.95
C LEU A 77 -18.33 2.20 11.68
N GLN A 78 -17.91 3.45 11.88
CA GLN A 78 -16.70 3.80 12.60
C GLN A 78 -16.75 3.37 14.08
N ALA A 79 -17.93 3.30 14.69
CA ALA A 79 -18.10 2.81 16.06
C ALA A 79 -17.77 1.31 16.22
N LEU A 80 -17.86 0.52 15.13
CA LEU A 80 -17.56 -0.91 15.12
C LEU A 80 -16.13 -1.22 14.65
N LEU A 81 -15.43 -0.22 14.14
CA LEU A 81 -14.11 -0.38 13.55
C LEU A 81 -13.04 0.33 14.40
N PRO A 82 -11.78 -0.14 14.35
CA PRO A 82 -10.66 0.60 14.89
C PRO A 82 -10.59 2.03 14.33
N ALA A 83 -10.00 2.94 15.11
CA ALA A 83 -9.85 4.33 14.69
C ALA A 83 -9.08 4.42 13.36
N ASN A 84 -9.52 5.35 12.49
CA ASN A 84 -8.93 5.65 11.19
C ASN A 84 -9.07 4.56 10.10
N THR A 85 -9.81 3.47 10.34
CA THR A 85 -10.06 2.45 9.31
C THR A 85 -10.86 2.97 8.11
N LEU A 86 -11.79 3.91 8.33
CA LEU A 86 -12.60 4.50 7.27
C LEU A 86 -12.01 5.77 6.64
N THR A 87 -11.09 6.42 7.34
CA THR A 87 -10.58 7.75 6.97
C THR A 87 -9.12 7.75 6.54
N GLY A 88 -8.33 6.74 6.92
CA GLY A 88 -6.90 6.66 6.66
C GLY A 88 -6.50 5.41 5.88
N THR A 89 -5.44 5.51 5.09
CA THR A 89 -4.87 4.36 4.38
C THR A 89 -3.45 4.02 4.87
N PRO A 90 -2.99 2.76 4.73
CA PRO A 90 -1.66 2.33 5.18
C PRO A 90 -0.47 3.07 4.55
N TRP A 91 -0.68 3.70 3.39
CA TRP A 91 0.31 4.52 2.68
C TRP A 91 0.16 6.02 2.97
N GLY A 92 -0.66 6.39 3.96
CA GLY A 92 -0.82 7.76 4.43
C GLY A 92 -1.87 8.57 3.69
N GLY A 93 -2.70 7.97 2.84
CA GLY A 93 -3.81 8.63 2.16
C GLY A 93 -5.09 8.73 3.00
N THR A 94 -6.13 9.31 2.41
CA THR A 94 -7.46 9.38 3.02
C THR A 94 -8.45 8.48 2.29
N ALA A 95 -9.38 7.91 3.03
CA ALA A 95 -10.49 7.14 2.48
C ALA A 95 -11.83 7.78 2.86
N SER A 96 -12.85 7.58 2.03
CA SER A 96 -14.20 8.02 2.29
C SER A 96 -15.17 6.89 2.00
N PHE A 97 -16.01 6.58 2.97
CA PHE A 97 -17.06 5.59 2.88
C PHE A 97 -18.35 6.21 2.33
N GLN A 98 -19.03 5.47 1.46
CA GLN A 98 -20.37 5.78 0.97
C GLN A 98 -21.20 4.48 0.91
N SER A 99 -22.37 4.47 1.55
CA SER A 99 -23.35 3.40 1.38
C SER A 99 -24.04 3.48 0.02
N THR A 100 -24.46 2.33 -0.49
CA THR A 100 -25.23 2.21 -1.74
C THR A 100 -26.39 1.24 -1.52
N ASP A 101 -27.39 1.22 -2.42
CA ASP A 101 -28.58 0.37 -2.25
C ASP A 101 -28.25 -1.11 -2.01
N THR A 102 -27.20 -1.61 -2.65
CA THR A 102 -26.82 -3.03 -2.68
C THR A 102 -25.47 -3.31 -2.01
N GLY A 103 -24.92 -2.38 -1.22
CA GLY A 103 -23.61 -2.56 -0.57
C GLY A 103 -22.92 -1.24 -0.24
N TYR A 104 -21.62 -1.11 -0.54
CA TYR A 104 -20.88 0.12 -0.26
C TYR A 104 -19.77 0.43 -1.27
N LYS A 105 -19.34 1.69 -1.25
CA LYS A 105 -18.19 2.22 -1.98
C LYS A 105 -17.20 2.85 -1.02
N LEU A 106 -15.95 2.42 -1.10
CA LEU A 106 -14.82 3.04 -0.43
C LEU A 106 -13.96 3.74 -1.47
N THR A 107 -13.98 5.07 -1.46
CA THR A 107 -13.13 5.88 -2.33
C THR A 107 -11.87 6.23 -1.58
N VAL A 108 -10.72 5.97 -2.20
CA VAL A 108 -9.41 6.24 -1.63
C VAL A 108 -8.72 7.35 -2.42
N THR A 109 -8.13 8.28 -1.70
CA THR A 109 -7.34 9.37 -2.24
C THR A 109 -5.95 9.36 -1.59
N THR A 110 -4.91 9.64 -2.37
CA THR A 110 -3.56 9.78 -1.84
C THR A 110 -3.42 11.05 -1.02
N ALA A 111 -2.73 10.98 0.12
CA ALA A 111 -2.16 12.19 0.71
C ALA A 111 -0.84 12.48 0.00
N LYS A 112 -0.67 13.73 -0.44
CA LYS A 112 0.47 14.25 -1.19
C LYS A 112 0.76 13.56 -2.54
N GLY A 113 0.26 14.19 -3.61
CA GLY A 113 1.18 14.66 -4.65
C GLY A 113 1.46 13.79 -5.88
N THR A 114 0.79 12.65 -6.08
CA THR A 114 0.84 11.94 -7.38
C THR A 114 -0.56 11.76 -7.94
N ALA A 115 -1.01 12.78 -8.68
CA ALA A 115 -2.18 12.67 -9.53
C ALA A 115 -1.99 11.49 -10.49
N GLY A 116 -2.81 10.45 -10.36
CA GLY A 116 -2.79 9.26 -11.22
C GLY A 116 -2.55 7.91 -10.53
N SER A 117 -2.25 7.86 -9.23
CA SER A 117 -2.15 6.59 -8.48
C SER A 117 -2.58 6.74 -7.01
N PRO A 118 -3.90 6.83 -6.73
CA PRO A 118 -4.44 7.08 -5.38
C PRO A 118 -4.16 5.95 -4.36
N MET A 119 -3.66 4.81 -4.80
CA MET A 119 -3.13 3.73 -3.97
C MET A 119 -1.61 3.61 -4.10
N GLY A 120 -0.85 4.51 -3.48
CA GLY A 120 0.58 4.33 -3.13
C GLY A 120 1.59 3.99 -4.25
N GLY A 121 1.18 3.88 -5.51
CA GLY A 121 1.99 3.47 -6.67
C GLY A 121 1.35 2.34 -7.49
N THR A 122 1.79 2.16 -8.74
CA THR A 122 1.22 1.16 -9.67
C THR A 122 1.35 -0.29 -9.18
N GLY A 123 2.41 -0.62 -8.44
CA GLY A 123 2.62 -1.95 -7.87
C GLY A 123 1.61 -2.33 -6.77
N LEU A 124 1.21 -1.36 -5.94
CA LEU A 124 0.28 -1.61 -4.84
C LEU A 124 -1.14 -1.89 -5.36
N CYS A 125 -1.59 -1.14 -6.38
CA CYS A 125 -2.89 -1.38 -6.99
C CYS A 125 -3.01 -2.81 -7.57
N GLY A 126 -1.98 -3.30 -8.26
CA GLY A 126 -1.96 -4.67 -8.81
C GLY A 126 -2.00 -5.76 -7.74
N LEU A 127 -1.33 -5.54 -6.60
CA LEU A 127 -1.37 -6.47 -5.46
C LEU A 127 -2.74 -6.51 -4.79
N ILE A 128 -3.37 -5.35 -4.62
CA ILE A 128 -4.70 -5.25 -4.01
C ILE A 128 -5.75 -5.86 -4.95
N SER A 129 -5.70 -5.57 -6.25
CA SER A 129 -6.63 -6.16 -7.22
C SER A 129 -6.53 -7.68 -7.25
N ALA A 130 -5.31 -8.23 -7.23
CA ALA A 130 -5.10 -9.68 -7.24
C ALA A 130 -5.64 -10.39 -5.98
N LYS A 131 -5.81 -9.65 -4.87
CA LYS A 131 -6.36 -10.18 -3.61
C LYS A 131 -7.87 -9.98 -3.53
N LEU A 132 -8.39 -8.80 -3.84
CA LEU A 132 -9.81 -8.48 -3.73
C LEU A 132 -10.64 -9.13 -4.84
N LEU A 133 -10.13 -9.24 -6.07
CA LEU A 133 -10.85 -9.86 -7.18
C LEU A 133 -10.92 -11.41 -7.09
N GLN A 134 -10.37 -12.00 -6.02
CA GLN A 134 -10.63 -13.41 -5.71
C GLN A 134 -12.07 -13.64 -5.28
N ASP A 135 -12.75 -12.58 -4.84
CA ASP A 135 -14.14 -12.60 -4.42
C ASP A 135 -14.98 -11.76 -5.40
N SER A 136 -16.04 -12.37 -5.95
CA SER A 136 -16.92 -11.77 -6.95
C SER A 136 -17.76 -10.60 -6.44
N HIS A 137 -17.89 -10.43 -5.11
CA HIS A 137 -18.61 -9.31 -4.52
C HIS A 137 -17.83 -7.99 -4.62
N TYR A 138 -16.51 -8.06 -4.82
CA TYR A 138 -15.68 -6.87 -4.92
C TYR A 138 -15.41 -6.51 -6.36
N THR A 139 -15.70 -5.25 -6.70
CA THR A 139 -15.15 -4.60 -7.89
C THR A 139 -14.14 -3.57 -7.46
N PHE A 140 -13.01 -3.54 -8.16
CA PHE A 140 -11.86 -2.77 -7.74
C PHE A 140 -11.30 -1.94 -8.88
N THR A 141 -11.10 -0.65 -8.60
CA THR A 141 -10.29 0.26 -9.40
C THR A 141 -9.21 0.83 -8.49
N CYS A 142 -8.08 1.30 -9.03
CA CYS A 142 -6.96 1.83 -8.22
C CYS A 142 -7.31 3.02 -7.31
N SER A 143 -8.56 3.50 -7.33
CA SER A 143 -9.08 4.61 -6.53
C SER A 143 -10.34 4.24 -5.74
N VAL A 144 -11.07 3.21 -6.15
CA VAL A 144 -12.39 2.87 -5.59
C VAL A 144 -12.51 1.38 -5.42
N VAL A 145 -12.84 0.97 -4.20
CA VAL A 145 -13.31 -0.38 -3.88
C VAL A 145 -14.83 -0.31 -3.78
N THR A 146 -15.53 -1.15 -4.53
CA THR A 146 -16.98 -1.29 -4.41
C THR A 146 -17.28 -2.72 -4.01
N TYR A 147 -18.09 -2.88 -2.97
CA TYR A 147 -18.62 -4.16 -2.55
C TYR A 147 -20.12 -4.18 -2.86
N THR A 148 -20.55 -5.24 -3.53
CA THR A 148 -21.96 -5.50 -3.81
C THR A 148 -22.34 -6.77 -3.04
N ALA A 149 -23.26 -6.63 -2.09
CA ALA A 149 -23.80 -7.77 -1.37
C ALA A 149 -24.67 -8.64 -2.31
N ASN A 150 -24.68 -9.94 -2.05
CA ASN A 150 -25.66 -10.84 -2.69
C ASN A 150 -27.03 -10.58 -2.05
N VAL A 151 -27.80 -9.69 -2.67
CA VAL A 151 -29.26 -9.61 -2.48
C VAL A 151 -29.95 -10.77 -3.18
#